data_AF-A0A158JCY3-F1
#
_entry.id   AF-A0A158JCY3-F1
#
_cell.length_a   1.000
_cell.length_b   1.000
_cell.length_c   1.000
_cell.angle_alpha   90.00
_cell.angle_beta   90.00
_cell.angle_gamma   90.00
#
_symmetry.space_group_name_H-M   'P 1'
#
loop_
_entity.id
_entity.type
_entity.pdbx_description
1 polymer ?
#
loop_
_entity_poly.entity_id
_entity_poly.type
_entity_poly.pdbx_seq_one_letter_code
_entity_poly.pdbx_strand_id
1 'polypeptide(L)' 'MPDAIACSVGYAVSQQKRKLIEQGFGWVKTVGRMHQVMVRGLEKVDHLFVLNMAAYNLVRMRSLGQVRP' A
#
# COMPACT_ATOMS: atom_id res chain seq x y z
N MET A 1 21.03 -8.67 1.79
CA MET A 1 21.16 -8.72 0.32
C MET A 1 22.62 -8.44 0.02
N PRO A 2 23.29 -9.18 -0.86
CA PRO A 2 24.67 -8.88 -1.23
C PRO A 2 24.78 -7.43 -1.72
N ASP A 3 25.80 -6.69 -1.26
CA ASP A 3 25.94 -5.25 -1.53
C ASP A 3 25.99 -4.94 -3.03
N ALA A 4 26.59 -5.82 -3.82
CA ALA A 4 26.62 -5.73 -5.28
C ALA A 4 25.20 -5.67 -5.91
N ILE A 5 24.22 -6.36 -5.32
CA ILE A 5 22.83 -6.33 -5.79
C ILE A 5 22.13 -5.07 -5.29
N ALA A 6 22.36 -4.67 -4.04
CA ALA A 6 21.76 -3.47 -3.45
C ALA A 6 22.17 -2.17 -4.18
N CYS A 7 23.41 -2.10 -4.66
CA CYS A 7 23.93 -0.98 -5.46
C CYS A 7 23.50 -1.03 -6.94
N SER A 8 22.81 -2.09 -7.38
CA SER A 8 22.39 -2.19 -8.77
C SER A 8 21.25 -1.22 -9.11
N VAL A 9 21.24 -0.72 -10.35
CA VAL A 9 20.15 0.13 -10.87
C VAL A 9 18.81 -0.60 -10.81
N GLY A 10 18.80 -1.91 -11.11
CA GLY A 10 17.58 -2.73 -11.02
C GLY A 10 17.00 -2.81 -9.62
N TYR A 11 17.85 -2.89 -8.59
CA TYR A 11 17.41 -2.88 -7.20
C TYR A 11 16.84 -1.51 -6.80
N ALA A 12 17.46 -0.41 -7.22
CA ALA A 12 16.93 0.94 -6.95
C ALA A 12 15.52 1.13 -7.51
N VAL A 13 15.27 0.69 -8.75
CA VAL A 13 13.92 0.71 -9.37
C VAL A 13 12.94 -0.18 -8.60
N SER A 14 13.37 -1.39 -8.22
CA SER A 14 12.55 -2.31 -7.42
C SER A 14 12.12 -1.68 -6.09
N GLN A 15 13.04 -1.00 -5.39
CA GLN A 15 12.76 -0.30 -4.14
C GLN A 15 11.74 0.83 -4.32
N GLN A 16 11.85 1.61 -5.39
CA GLN A 16 10.88 2.66 -5.70
C GLN A 16 9.48 2.08 -5.92
N LYS A 17 9.36 0.97 -6.64
CA LYS A 17 8.06 0.30 -6.89
C LYS A 17 7.50 -0.34 -5.63
N ARG A 18 8.35 -0.97 -4.80
CA ARG A 18 7.92 -1.63 -3.56
C ARG A 18 7.30 -0.63 -2.58
N LYS A 19 7.88 0.58 -2.46
CA LYS A 19 7.32 1.65 -1.64
C LYS A 19 5.87 2.01 -2.02
N LEU A 20 5.51 1.97 -3.29
CA LEU A 20 4.14 2.29 -3.72
C LEU A 20 3.11 1.31 -3.15
N ILE A 21 3.46 0.04 -3.12
CA ILE A 21 2.60 -1.04 -2.61
C ILE A 21 2.62 -1.05 -1.07
N GLU A 22 3.80 -0.93 -0.46
CA GLU A 22 3.97 -0.91 1.00
C GLU A 22 3.21 0.23 1.67
N GLN A 23 3.12 1.41 1.04
CA GLN A 23 2.34 2.53 1.58
C GLN A 23 0.85 2.19 1.72
N GLY A 24 0.25 1.57 0.69
CA GLY A 24 -1.16 1.17 0.74
C GLY A 24 -1.41 0.09 1.80
N PHE A 25 -0.56 -0.94 1.85
CA PHE A 25 -0.67 -1.99 2.86
C PHE A 25 -0.44 -1.47 4.29
N GLY A 26 0.51 -0.55 4.48
CA GLY A 26 0.74 0.11 5.76
C GLY A 26 -0.48 0.92 6.19
N TRP A 27 -1.01 1.76 5.30
CA TRP A 27 -2.18 2.59 5.59
C TRP A 27 -3.40 1.76 5.96
N VAL A 28 -3.70 0.70 5.19
CA VAL A 28 -4.86 -0.16 5.42
C VAL A 28 -4.72 -0.98 6.72
N LYS A 29 -3.51 -1.36 7.13
CA LYS A 29 -3.29 -2.00 8.43
C LYS A 29 -3.55 -1.06 9.61
N THR A 30 -3.07 0.19 9.51
CA THR A 30 -3.16 1.18 10.60
C THR A 30 -4.51 1.89 10.66
N VAL A 31 -5.00 2.41 9.54
CA VAL A 31 -6.25 3.20 9.46
C VAL A 31 -7.44 2.30 9.13
N GLY A 32 -7.26 1.36 8.21
CA GLY A 32 -8.31 0.43 7.74
C GLY A 32 -8.62 -0.73 8.70
N ARG A 33 -7.96 -0.78 9.86
CA ARG A 33 -8.08 -1.85 10.88
C ARG A 33 -7.81 -3.28 10.36
N MET A 34 -7.08 -3.43 9.25
CA MET A 34 -6.74 -4.75 8.71
C MET A 34 -5.65 -5.48 9.51
N HIS A 35 -4.97 -4.80 10.45
CA HIS A 35 -4.06 -5.49 11.40
C HIS A 35 -4.82 -6.43 12.35
N GLN A 36 -6.07 -6.08 12.70
CA GLN A 36 -6.96 -6.88 13.55
C GLN A 36 -8.39 -6.77 13.01
N VAL A 37 -8.68 -7.58 11.99
CA VAL A 37 -9.98 -7.56 11.31
C VAL A 37 -11.10 -8.02 12.25
N MET A 38 -12.22 -7.27 12.24
CA MET A 38 -13.35 -7.50 13.13
C MET A 38 -14.44 -8.40 12.52
N VAL A 39 -14.32 -8.74 11.24
CA VAL A 39 -15.26 -9.63 10.54
C VAL A 39 -14.72 -11.06 10.49
N ARG A 40 -15.62 -12.05 10.42
CA ARG A 40 -15.27 -13.47 10.30
C ARG A 40 -15.65 -14.01 8.93
N GLY A 41 -14.78 -14.84 8.36
CA GLY A 41 -14.94 -15.46 7.04
C GLY A 41 -14.17 -14.72 5.94
N LEU A 42 -13.55 -15.49 5.03
CA LEU A 42 -12.67 -14.95 3.98
C LEU A 42 -13.40 -13.97 3.06
N GLU A 43 -14.65 -14.27 2.69
CA GLU A 43 -15.47 -13.41 1.83
C GLU A 43 -15.66 -11.99 2.43
N LYS A 44 -15.96 -11.91 3.73
CA LYS A 44 -16.14 -10.61 4.41
C LYS A 44 -14.82 -9.85 4.54
N VAL A 45 -13.72 -10.58 4.79
CA VAL A 45 -12.37 -9.99 4.84
C VAL A 45 -11.97 -9.46 3.46
N ASP A 46 -12.28 -10.18 2.39
CA ASP A 46 -11.99 -9.76 1.01
C ASP A 46 -12.74 -8.47 0.64
N HIS A 47 -14.06 -8.42 0.89
CA HIS A 47 -14.83 -7.19 0.69
C HIS A 47 -14.27 -6.00 1.48
N LEU A 48 -13.90 -6.22 2.75
CA LEU A 48 -13.31 -5.17 3.59
C LEU A 48 -11.94 -4.73 3.05
N PHE A 49 -11.14 -5.66 2.53
CA PHE A 49 -9.84 -5.36 1.93
C PHE A 49 -10.00 -4.48 0.68
N VAL A 50 -10.88 -4.87 -0.24
CA VAL A 50 -11.16 -4.10 -1.47
C VAL A 50 -11.66 -2.70 -1.15
N LEU A 51 -12.61 -2.59 -0.21
CA LEU A 51 -13.13 -1.29 0.26
C LEU A 51 -12.01 -0.40 0.81
N ASN A 52 -11.13 -0.95 1.64
CA ASN A 52 -10.01 -0.21 2.21
C ASN A 52 -8.98 0.23 1.15
N MET A 53 -8.71 -0.60 0.14
CA MET A 53 -7.82 -0.23 -0.96
C MET A 53 -8.42 0.88 -1.82
N ALA A 54 -9.73 0.83 -2.07
CA ALA A 54 -10.44 1.93 -2.74
C ALA A 54 -10.35 3.23 -1.91
N ALA A 55 -10.58 3.16 -0.59
CA ALA A 55 -10.44 4.30 0.30
C ALA A 55 -9.01 4.88 0.29
N TYR A 56 -7.98 4.03 0.31
CA TYR A 56 -6.59 4.46 0.20
C TYR A 56 -6.33 5.19 -1.13
N ASN A 57 -6.86 4.68 -2.25
CA ASN A 57 -6.73 5.36 -3.53
C ASN A 57 -7.34 6.76 -3.52
N LEU A 58 -8.52 6.95 -2.90
CA LEU A 58 -9.14 8.26 -2.74
C LEU A 58 -8.26 9.23 -1.92
N VAL A 59 -7.75 8.76 -0.78
CA VAL A 59 -6.84 9.56 0.08
C VAL A 59 -5.57 9.93 -0.69
N ARG A 60 -5.01 8.99 -1.46
CA ARG A 60 -3.82 9.23 -2.28
C ARG A 60 -4.08 10.26 -3.39
N MET A 61 -5.25 10.22 -4.03
CA MET A 61 -5.60 11.19 -5.07
C MET A 61 -5.65 12.63 -4.54
N ARG A 62 -6.04 12.85 -3.28
CA ARG A 62 -5.96 14.19 -2.66
C ARG A 62 -4.55 14.76 -2.73
N SER A 63 -3.54 13.98 -2.35
CA SER A 63 -2.15 14.43 -2.40
C SER A 63 -1.65 14.59 -3.83
N LEU A 64 -2.04 13.69 -4.75
CA LEU A 64 -1.65 13.81 -6.16
C LEU A 64 -2.26 15.05 -6.84
N GLY A 65 -3.49 15.41 -6.50
CA GLY A 65 -4.13 16.63 -6.99
C GLY A 65 -3.47 17.92 -6.51
N GLN A 66 -2.80 17.89 -5.35
CA GLN A 66 -2.03 19.04 -4.85
C GLN A 66 -0.64 19.16 -5.50
N VAL A 67 -0.08 18.06 -6.00
CA VAL A 67 1.24 18.02 -6.65
C VAL A 67 1.18 18.59 -8.08
N ARG A 68 -0.01 18.65 -8.68
CA ARG A 68 -0.23 19.15 -10.04
C ARG A 68 -0.87 20.55 -9.96
N PRO A 69 -0.22 21.61 -10.49
CA PRO A 69 -0.83 22.94 -10.57
C PRO A 69 -2.04 22.96 -11.49
#